data_AF-A0AAW5ELF1-F1
#
_entry.id   AF-A0AAW5ELF1-F1
#
_cell.length_a   1.000
_cell.length_b   1.000
_cell.length_c   1.000
_cell.angle_alpha   90.00
_cell.angle_beta   90.00
_cell.angle_gamma   90.00
#
_symmetry.space_group_name_H-M   'P 1'
#
loop_
_entity.id
_entity.type
_entity.pdbx_description
1 polymer ?
#
loop_
_entity_poly.entity_id
_entity_poly.type
_entity_poly.pdbx_seq_one_letter_code
_entity_poly.pdbx_strand_id
1 'polypeptide(L)'
;SINSKNTLETASLIQEEYKIPSIVHLPCIHSSKEKIISILQECKERQLDKILALRGDVCNDLEKSKDFSYASDLISFIRKQGEIEIYAACYPEKHNESRNFIEDIHHLKN
;
A
#
# COMPACT_ATOMS: atom_id res chain seq x y z
N SER A 1 5.35 -9.76 5.41
CA SER A 1 5.07 -10.24 4.03
C SER A 1 6.32 -10.07 3.17
N ILE A 2 6.85 -11.18 2.64
CA ILE A 2 8.08 -11.30 1.82
C ILE A 2 7.80 -11.16 0.31
N ASN A 3 6.57 -10.79 -0.08
CA ASN A 3 6.06 -10.99 -1.43
C ASN A 3 6.36 -9.89 -2.48
N SER A 4 7.17 -8.86 -2.21
CA SER A 4 7.26 -7.71 -3.13
C SER A 4 7.81 -8.04 -4.53
N LYS A 5 8.83 -8.91 -4.63
CA LYS A 5 9.47 -9.20 -5.93
C LYS A 5 8.56 -9.97 -6.89
N ASN A 6 7.90 -11.03 -6.42
CA ASN A 6 6.99 -11.82 -7.26
C ASN A 6 5.75 -11.03 -7.67
N THR A 7 5.26 -10.13 -6.79
CA THR A 7 4.13 -9.25 -7.12
C THR A 7 4.48 -8.27 -8.24
N LEU A 8 5.68 -7.67 -8.20
CA LEU A 8 6.10 -6.73 -9.24
C LEU A 8 6.34 -7.41 -10.59
N GLU A 9 6.96 -8.59 -10.62
CA GLU A 9 7.12 -9.37 -11.86
C GLU A 9 5.77 -9.75 -12.47
N THR A 10 4.84 -10.25 -11.65
CA THR A 10 3.51 -10.64 -12.13
C THR A 10 2.74 -9.44 -12.69
N ALA A 11 2.77 -8.31 -11.97
CA ALA A 11 2.10 -7.08 -12.41
C ALA A 11 2.68 -6.54 -13.73
N SER A 12 4.02 -6.56 -13.86
CA SER A 12 4.71 -6.11 -15.08
C SER A 12 4.35 -6.99 -16.27
N LEU A 13 4.37 -8.32 -16.10
CA LEU A 13 3.99 -9.26 -17.15
C LEU A 13 2.53 -9.03 -17.62
N ILE A 14 1.59 -8.84 -16.70
CA ILE A 14 0.18 -8.60 -17.04
C ILE A 14 0.02 -7.31 -17.86
N GLN A 15 0.72 -6.25 -17.46
CA GLN A 15 0.61 -4.96 -18.13
C GLN A 15 1.36 -4.93 -19.47
N GLU A 16 2.50 -5.60 -19.58
CA GLU A 16 3.30 -5.63 -20.81
C GLU A 16 2.72 -6.58 -21.86
N GLU A 17 2.41 -7.82 -21.48
CA GLU A 17 1.93 -8.86 -22.41
C GLU A 17 0.45 -8.70 -22.73
N TYR A 18 -0.39 -8.45 -21.71
CA TYR A 18 -1.85 -8.43 -21.88
C TYR A 18 -2.43 -7.02 -21.99
N LYS A 19 -1.61 -5.97 -21.81
CA LYS A 19 -2.03 -4.56 -21.84
C LYS A 19 -3.16 -4.24 -20.86
N ILE A 20 -3.23 -4.99 -19.75
CA ILE A 20 -4.23 -4.78 -18.69
C ILE A 20 -3.61 -3.93 -17.59
N PRO A 21 -4.23 -2.81 -17.18
CA PRO A 21 -3.77 -2.01 -16.05
C PRO A 21 -3.70 -2.85 -14.77
N SER A 22 -2.56 -2.80 -14.08
CA SER A 22 -2.36 -3.52 -12.82
C SER A 22 -2.24 -2.55 -11.64
N ILE A 23 -2.63 -3.02 -10.45
CA ILE A 23 -2.52 -2.24 -9.20
C ILE A 23 -1.63 -3.02 -8.24
N VAL A 24 -0.59 -2.37 -7.71
CA VAL A 24 0.34 -2.98 -6.76
C VAL A 24 -0.19 -2.81 -5.34
N HIS A 25 -0.36 -3.92 -4.61
CA HIS A 25 -0.75 -3.90 -3.20
C HIS A 25 0.45 -3.62 -2.30
N LEU A 26 0.37 -2.57 -1.48
CA LEU A 26 1.49 -2.12 -0.65
C LEU A 26 1.10 -2.04 0.85
N PRO A 27 1.36 -3.11 1.63
CA PRO A 27 1.16 -3.10 3.07
C PRO A 27 2.30 -2.41 3.84
N CYS A 28 1.98 -1.52 4.78
CA CYS A 28 2.98 -0.72 5.50
C CYS A 28 3.35 -1.19 6.92
N ILE A 29 2.51 -1.97 7.60
CA ILE A 29 2.65 -2.26 9.05
C ILE A 29 3.95 -2.98 9.45
N HIS A 30 4.66 -3.58 8.49
CA HIS A 30 5.97 -4.22 8.68
C HIS A 30 7.01 -3.74 7.65
N SER A 31 6.85 -2.52 7.12
CA SER A 31 7.74 -1.95 6.10
C SER A 31 8.40 -0.68 6.64
N SER A 32 9.69 -0.50 6.40
CA SER A 32 10.39 0.77 6.70
C SER A 32 10.23 1.76 5.55
N LYS A 33 10.53 3.05 5.79
CA LYS A 33 10.52 4.07 4.73
C LYS A 33 11.43 3.70 3.55
N GLU A 34 12.63 3.20 3.83
CA GLU A 34 13.62 2.83 2.81
C GLU A 34 13.08 1.72 1.92
N LYS A 35 12.41 0.72 2.52
CA LYS A 35 11.78 -0.36 1.79
C LYS A 35 10.64 0.14 0.90
N ILE A 36 9.80 1.04 1.42
CA ILE A 36 8.72 1.65 0.61
C ILE A 36 9.31 2.46 -0.54
N ILE A 37 10.34 3.28 -0.31
CA ILE A 37 11.02 4.04 -1.36
C ILE A 37 11.56 3.11 -2.46
N SER A 38 12.22 2.01 -2.07
CA SER A 38 12.73 1.02 -3.04
C SER A 38 11.61 0.46 -3.91
N ILE A 39 10.48 0.08 -3.30
CA ILE A 39 9.33 -0.46 -4.04
C ILE A 39 8.73 0.59 -4.97
N LEU A 40 8.60 1.85 -4.53
CA LEU A 40 8.09 2.95 -5.37
C LEU A 40 9.00 3.21 -6.58
N GLN A 41 10.32 3.15 -6.40
CA GLN A 41 11.29 3.27 -7.48
C GLN A 41 11.13 2.11 -8.48
N GLU A 42 11.05 0.87 -8.00
CA GLU A 42 10.83 -0.30 -8.85
C GLU A 42 9.50 -0.22 -9.62
N CYS A 43 8.43 0.24 -8.98
CA CYS A 43 7.14 0.49 -9.65
C CYS A 43 7.30 1.51 -10.78
N LYS A 44 8.01 2.61 -10.52
CA LYS A 44 8.23 3.67 -11.51
C LYS A 44 9.06 3.19 -12.71
N GLU A 45 10.11 2.41 -12.48
CA GLU A 45 10.92 1.81 -13.54
C GLU A 45 10.09 0.89 -14.45
N ARG A 46 9.06 0.24 -13.88
CA ARG A 46 8.15 -0.70 -14.56
C ARG A 46 6.87 -0.04 -15.08
N GLN A 47 6.75 1.29 -15.01
CA GLN A 47 5.55 2.05 -15.41
C GLN A 47 4.26 1.57 -14.68
N LEU A 48 4.41 1.20 -13.41
CA LEU A 48 3.32 0.79 -12.52
C LEU A 48 2.87 2.01 -11.70
N ASP A 49 1.97 2.80 -12.28
CA ASP A 49 1.58 4.10 -11.73
C ASP A 49 0.43 4.04 -10.72
N LYS A 50 -0.09 2.83 -10.43
CA LYS A 50 -1.27 2.61 -9.56
C LYS A 50 -0.91 1.75 -8.35
N ILE A 51 -1.18 2.25 -7.14
CA ILE A 51 -0.87 1.58 -5.87
C ILE A 51 -2.10 1.50 -4.99
N LEU A 52 -2.36 0.33 -4.40
CA LEU A 52 -3.31 0.15 -3.31
C LEU A 52 -2.57 0.19 -1.98
N ALA A 53 -2.68 1.32 -1.28
CA ALA A 53 -2.10 1.54 0.04
C ALA A 53 -2.93 0.81 1.12
N LEU A 54 -2.26 -0.06 1.87
CA LEU A 54 -2.89 -0.86 2.92
C LEU A 54 -2.07 -0.77 4.20
N ARG A 55 -2.73 -0.86 5.35
CA ARG A 55 -2.02 -1.12 6.61
C ARG A 55 -1.39 -2.51 6.55
N GLY A 56 -2.19 -3.49 6.17
CA GLY A 56 -1.86 -4.91 6.25
C GLY A 56 -2.19 -5.51 7.61
N ASP A 57 -2.04 -6.83 7.71
CA ASP A 57 -2.33 -7.60 8.91
C ASP A 57 -1.13 -7.63 9.85
N VAL A 58 -1.41 -7.52 11.16
CA VAL A 58 -0.39 -7.59 12.20
C VAL A 58 0.02 -9.05 12.39
N CYS A 59 1.30 -9.34 12.15
CA CYS A 59 1.89 -10.64 12.45
C CYS A 59 2.75 -10.50 13.70
N ASN A 60 2.46 -11.28 14.76
CA ASN A 60 3.15 -11.17 16.05
C ASN A 60 4.65 -11.51 15.97
N ASP A 61 5.05 -12.28 14.96
CA ASP A 61 6.45 -12.67 14.73
C ASP A 61 7.27 -11.60 13.99
N LEU A 62 6.64 -10.53 13.53
CA LEU A 62 7.28 -9.45 12.79
C LEU A 62 7.23 -8.14 13.59
N GLU A 63 8.37 -7.44 13.65
CA GLU A 63 8.39 -6.11 14.25
C GLU A 63 7.46 -5.16 13.49
N LYS A 64 6.67 -4.40 14.24
CA LYS A 64 5.83 -3.34 13.68
C LYS A 64 6.72 -2.21 13.17
N SER A 65 6.33 -1.64 12.05
CA SER A 65 7.00 -0.47 11.49
C SER A 65 6.96 0.68 12.48
N LYS A 66 8.12 1.31 12.71
CA LYS A 66 8.22 2.57 13.47
C LYS A 66 7.82 3.77 12.61
N ASP A 67 7.73 3.59 11.30
CA ASP A 67 7.47 4.66 10.34
C ASP A 67 6.00 4.76 9.92
N PHE A 68 5.28 3.63 9.90
CA PHE A 68 3.91 3.55 9.41
C PHE A 68 3.04 2.73 10.36
N SER A 69 2.22 3.42 11.15
CA SER A 69 1.25 2.77 12.05
C SER A 69 -0.08 2.53 11.36
N TYR A 70 -0.43 3.40 10.39
CA TYR A 70 -1.69 3.36 9.66
C TYR A 70 -1.48 3.46 8.14
N ALA A 71 -2.49 3.04 7.37
CA ALA A 71 -2.49 3.21 5.92
C ALA A 71 -2.40 4.68 5.51
N SER A 72 -2.99 5.59 6.29
CA SER A 72 -2.93 7.05 6.07
C SER A 72 -1.51 7.61 6.15
N ASP A 73 -0.65 7.03 7.00
CA ASP A 73 0.76 7.42 7.10
C ASP A 73 1.50 7.08 5.81
N LEU A 74 1.23 5.88 5.27
CA LEU A 74 1.78 5.43 3.99
C LEU A 74 1.28 6.33 2.84
N ILE A 75 -0.03 6.61 2.78
CA ILE A 75 -0.62 7.47 1.74
C ILE A 75 0.02 8.86 1.78
N SER A 76 0.13 9.46 2.96
CA SER A 76 0.75 10.77 3.16
C SER A 76 2.22 10.78 2.76
N PHE A 77 2.93 9.68 2.97
CA PHE A 77 4.31 9.52 2.57
C PHE A 77 4.46 9.38 1.05
N ILE A 78 3.65 8.53 0.40
CA ILE A 78 3.68 8.31 -1.06
C ILE A 78 3.33 9.60 -1.81
N ARG A 79 2.33 10.37 -1.34
CA ARG A 79 1.96 11.68 -1.93
C ARG A 79 3.13 12.67 -1.99
N LYS A 80 4.13 12.55 -1.13
CA LYS A 80 5.33 13.41 -1.14
C LYS A 80 6.39 12.96 -2.17
N GLN A 81 6.29 11.75 -2.71
CA GLN A 81 7.28 11.17 -3.62
C GLN A 81 7.00 11.45 -5.10
N GLY A 82 5.79 11.89 -5.45
CA GLY A 82 5.43 12.28 -6.82
C GLY A 82 3.98 11.95 -7.20
N GLU A 83 3.71 12.03 -8.49
CA GLU A 83 2.42 11.69 -9.09
C GLU A 83 2.30 10.16 -9.25
N ILE A 84 1.64 9.51 -8.29
CA ILE A 84 1.23 8.11 -8.33
C ILE A 84 -0.27 8.07 -8.01
N GLU A 85 -1.05 7.27 -8.73
CA GLU A 85 -2.45 7.03 -8.40
C GLU A 85 -2.54 6.12 -7.17
N ILE A 86 -3.10 6.65 -6.07
CA ILE A 86 -3.22 5.94 -4.81
C ILE A 86 -4.68 5.54 -4.59
N TYR A 87 -4.90 4.26 -4.39
CA TYR A 87 -6.14 3.65 -3.93
C TYR A 87 -5.99 3.28 -2.45
N ALA A 88 -7.08 3.32 -1.70
CA ALA A 88 -7.13 2.92 -0.30
C ALA A 88 -8.29 1.94 -0.07
N ALA A 89 -8.12 0.99 0.84
CA ALA A 89 -9.21 0.10 1.23
C ALA A 89 -10.27 0.86 2.03
N CYS A 90 -11.54 0.63 1.69
CA CYS A 90 -12.71 1.14 2.40
C CYS A 90 -13.50 -0.05 2.97
N TYR A 91 -13.95 0.05 4.22
CA TYR A 91 -14.75 -0.99 4.87
C TYR A 91 -16.18 -0.48 5.07
N PRO A 92 -17.13 -0.80 4.16
CA PRO A 92 -18.51 -0.31 4.27
C PRO A 92 -19.23 -0.80 5.54
N GLU A 93 -18.75 -1.88 6.15
CA GLU A 93 -19.29 -2.46 7.38
C GLU A 93 -18.53 -2.07 8.66
N LYS A 94 -17.61 -1.10 8.61
CA LYS A 94 -16.65 -0.72 9.67
C LYS A 94 -15.52 -1.73 9.84
N HIS A 95 -14.26 -1.27 9.86
CA HIS A 95 -13.14 -2.13 10.21
C HIS A 95 -13.30 -2.71 11.63
N ASN A 96 -12.95 -4.00 11.81
CA ASN A 96 -13.10 -4.70 13.10
C ASN A 96 -12.38 -4.00 14.26
N GLU A 97 -11.24 -3.36 13.97
CA GLU A 97 -10.45 -2.64 14.97
C GLU A 97 -10.86 -1.17 15.18
N SER A 98 -11.75 -0.61 14.35
CA SER A 98 -12.27 0.74 14.54
C SER A 98 -13.32 0.76 15.65
N ARG A 99 -13.24 1.71 16.60
CA ARG A 99 -14.18 1.74 17.74
C ARG A 99 -15.62 1.97 17.32
N ASN A 100 -15.84 2.72 16.23
CA ASN A 100 -17.15 3.01 15.68
C ASN A 100 -17.04 3.40 14.19
N PHE A 101 -18.19 3.44 13.49
CA PHE A 101 -18.27 3.83 12.07
C PHE A 101 -17.75 5.25 11.80
N ILE A 102 -17.89 6.18 12.76
CA ILE A 102 -17.46 7.56 12.60
C ILE A 102 -15.93 7.64 12.57
N GLU A 103 -15.23 6.96 13.48
CA GLU A 103 -13.76 6.86 13.45
C GLU A 103 -13.26 6.16 12.17
N ASP A 104 -13.94 5.12 11.70
CA ASP A 104 -13.59 4.43 10.47
C ASP A 104 -13.65 5.35 9.24
N ILE A 105 -14.74 6.13 9.12
CA ILE A 105 -14.90 7.14 8.08
C ILE A 105 -13.88 8.28 8.24
N HIS A 106 -13.55 8.70 9.46
CA HIS A 106 -12.51 9.70 9.70
C HIS A 106 -11.12 9.23 9.27
N HIS A 107 -10.79 7.96 9.48
CA HIS A 107 -9.54 7.37 9.00
C HIS A 107 -9.52 7.21 7.48
N LEU A 108 -10.68 7.03 6.85
CA LEU A 108 -10.79 6.96 5.40
C LEU A 108 -10.65 8.33 4.70
N LYS A 109 -11.07 9.40 5.37
CA LYS A 109 -11.14 10.74 4.78
C LYS A 109 -9.76 11.39 4.51
N ASN A 110 -8.68 10.92 5.15
CA ASN A 110 -7.36 11.56 5.14
C ASN A 110 -6.33 10.86 4.23
#